data_AF-A0A4Y2DE44-F1
#
_entry.id   AF-A0A4Y2DE44-F1
#
_cell.length_a   1.000
_cell.length_b   1.000
_cell.length_c   1.000
_cell.angle_alpha   90.00
_cell.angle_beta   90.00
_cell.angle_gamma   90.00
#
_symmetry.space_group_name_H-M   'P 1'
#
loop_
_entity.id
_entity.type
_entity.pdbx_description
1 polymer ?
#
loop_
_entity_poly.entity_id
_entity_poly.type
_entity_poly.pdbx_seq_one_letter_code
_entity_poly.pdbx_strand_id
1 'polypeptide(L)'
;MNNIIERKWERRCSPYQYAFEYAAVVGNKAATQYFLQKLTSREREESLVRYAGYVANRRCNSAGNKTDFPKEHYADVLCFLLSQINEEQQIEVFKSYPYEVLKCLLDWPWQSLFMETANRMWDFLSEENYDFLLRIIVDKVMDGYKDYNYQNLFEEFWQQSPNAHKRYVIDECANGFLLSKLFVIKDEKSIKLILKDATLVEKEKLIFCDRGKYICQDLINGAEWDLLEFFIRECVPSKNEVIKFKREFEQRITRWCPKGESRRTQVKWDKFFQLLDDFINGYDNKEKYVRR
;
A
#
# COMPACT_ATOMS: atom_id res chain seq x y z
N MET A 1 22.49 -19.51 -3.74
CA MET A 1 22.92 -18.17 -3.31
C MET A 1 23.67 -18.16 -1.96
N ASN A 2 24.19 -19.30 -1.49
CA ASN A 2 24.83 -19.43 -0.16
C ASN A 2 26.32 -19.02 -0.11
N ASN A 3 26.98 -18.83 -1.25
CA ASN A 3 28.45 -18.74 -1.29
C ASN A 3 29.06 -17.33 -1.12
N ILE A 4 28.29 -16.24 -1.20
CA ILE A 4 28.83 -14.87 -1.06
C ILE A 4 28.90 -14.43 0.40
N ILE A 5 27.95 -14.91 1.20
CA ILE A 5 27.91 -14.69 2.64
C ILE A 5 29.06 -15.49 3.24
N GLU A 6 29.04 -16.83 3.24
CA GLU A 6 30.11 -17.67 3.84
C GLU A 6 31.56 -17.28 3.48
N ARG A 7 31.87 -16.86 2.24
CA ARG A 7 33.25 -16.48 1.84
C ARG A 7 33.73 -15.13 2.37
N LYS A 8 32.84 -14.23 2.81
CA LYS A 8 33.23 -12.94 3.42
C LYS A 8 33.60 -13.08 4.91
N TRP A 9 33.38 -14.25 5.52
CA TRP A 9 33.27 -14.42 6.98
C TRP A 9 34.53 -15.00 7.64
N GLU A 10 35.56 -15.35 6.87
CA GLU A 10 36.72 -16.11 7.37
C GLU A 10 37.86 -15.31 8.03
N ARG A 11 37.84 -13.97 8.13
CA ARG A 11 39.07 -13.25 8.59
C ARG A 11 38.95 -12.06 9.55
N ARG A 12 37.80 -11.67 10.10
CA ARG A 12 37.74 -10.44 10.94
C ARG A 12 36.81 -10.41 12.16
N CYS A 13 36.01 -11.43 12.45
CA CYS A 13 35.04 -11.37 13.55
C CYS A 13 35.40 -12.34 14.68
N SER A 14 35.21 -11.92 15.94
CA SER A 14 35.27 -12.85 17.07
C SER A 14 34.12 -13.87 17.02
N PRO A 15 34.21 -15.01 17.73
CA PRO A 15 33.11 -15.97 17.80
C PRO A 15 31.81 -15.35 18.33
N TYR A 16 31.90 -14.36 19.23
CA TYR A 16 30.73 -13.67 19.77
C TYR A 16 30.13 -12.68 18.76
N GLN A 17 30.96 -11.93 18.03
CA GLN A 17 30.50 -11.06 16.94
C GLN A 17 29.80 -11.89 15.86
N TYR A 18 30.40 -13.01 15.44
CA TYR A 18 29.78 -13.95 14.51
C TYR A 18 28.41 -14.46 15.01
N ALA A 19 28.36 -14.94 16.26
CA ALA A 19 27.14 -15.50 16.82
C ALA A 19 26.02 -14.45 16.96
N PHE A 20 26.37 -13.22 17.33
CA PHE A 20 25.45 -12.08 17.35
C PHE A 20 24.87 -11.79 15.96
N GLU A 21 25.74 -11.61 14.97
CA GLU A 21 25.37 -11.28 13.60
C GLU A 21 24.47 -12.34 12.97
N TYR A 22 24.81 -13.61 13.17
CA TYR A 22 24.01 -14.73 12.73
C TYR A 22 22.65 -14.77 13.43
N ALA A 23 22.63 -14.66 14.76
CA ALA A 23 21.40 -14.67 15.56
C ALA A 23 20.42 -13.57 15.14
N ALA A 24 20.93 -12.37 14.86
CA ALA A 24 20.12 -11.26 14.37
C ALA A 24 19.49 -11.61 13.02
N VAL A 25 20.30 -12.07 12.06
CA VAL A 25 19.88 -12.39 10.69
C VAL A 25 18.92 -13.58 10.60
N VAL A 26 18.92 -14.50 11.57
CA VAL A 26 17.92 -15.57 11.61
C VAL A 26 16.63 -15.17 12.35
N GLY A 27 16.56 -13.97 12.93
CA GLY A 27 15.38 -13.50 13.67
C GLY A 27 15.34 -13.97 15.14
N ASN A 28 16.44 -14.45 15.72
CA ASN A 28 16.46 -14.92 17.10
C ASN A 28 16.78 -13.77 18.08
N LYS A 29 15.74 -13.10 18.59
CA LYS A 29 15.87 -11.98 19.54
C LYS A 29 16.64 -12.34 20.80
N ALA A 30 16.32 -13.47 21.43
CA ALA A 30 16.95 -13.87 22.70
C ALA A 30 18.46 -14.13 22.53
N ALA A 31 18.85 -14.85 21.48
CA ALA A 31 20.27 -15.06 21.17
C ALA A 31 20.97 -13.75 20.77
N THR A 32 20.30 -12.89 20.00
CA THR A 32 20.83 -11.56 19.63
C THR A 32 21.14 -10.73 20.87
N GLN A 33 20.19 -10.67 21.82
CA GLN A 33 20.37 -9.98 23.10
C GLN A 33 21.52 -10.56 23.93
N TYR A 34 21.58 -11.89 24.03
CA TYR A 34 22.63 -12.57 24.78
C TYR A 34 24.02 -12.28 24.21
N PHE A 35 24.21 -12.42 22.90
CA PHE A 35 25.53 -12.22 22.28
C PHE A 35 25.93 -10.74 22.21
N LEU A 36 24.99 -9.80 22.13
CA LEU A 36 25.29 -8.36 22.19
C LEU A 36 26.05 -8.00 23.48
N GLN A 37 25.64 -8.60 24.61
CA GLN A 37 26.30 -8.38 25.91
C GLN A 37 27.75 -8.86 25.94
N LYS A 38 28.14 -9.76 25.02
CA LYS A 38 29.49 -10.33 24.92
C LYS A 38 30.40 -9.56 23.95
N LEU A 39 29.84 -8.62 23.17
CA LEU A 39 30.62 -7.81 22.23
C LEU A 39 31.39 -6.70 22.92
N THR A 40 32.60 -6.44 22.44
CA THR A 40 33.37 -5.23 22.74
C THR A 40 32.71 -3.99 22.12
N SER A 41 33.05 -2.79 22.61
CA SER A 41 32.50 -1.53 22.07
C SER A 41 32.73 -1.39 20.56
N ARG A 42 33.92 -1.78 20.08
CA ARG A 42 34.27 -1.73 18.66
C ARG A 42 33.41 -2.68 17.82
N GLU A 43 33.23 -3.92 18.27
CA GLU A 43 32.41 -4.90 17.55
C GLU A 43 30.94 -4.47 17.50
N ARG A 44 30.43 -3.84 18.57
CA ARG A 44 29.08 -3.26 18.59
C ARG A 44 28.92 -2.17 17.53
N GLU A 45 29.88 -1.24 17.47
CA GLU A 45 29.88 -0.15 16.49
C GLU A 45 29.94 -0.68 15.05
N GLU A 46 30.77 -1.69 14.79
CA GLU A 46 30.91 -2.31 13.47
C GLU A 46 29.67 -3.12 13.03
N SER A 47 28.92 -3.70 13.98
CA SER A 47 27.83 -4.64 13.67
C SER A 47 26.42 -4.05 13.77
N LEU A 48 26.11 -3.19 14.75
CA LEU A 48 24.71 -2.83 15.08
C LEU A 48 23.94 -2.20 13.91
N VAL A 49 24.47 -1.12 13.32
CA VAL A 49 23.83 -0.38 12.21
C VAL A 49 23.64 -1.28 10.99
N ARG A 50 24.72 -1.96 10.60
CA ARG A 50 24.76 -2.84 9.43
C ARG A 50 23.74 -3.96 9.55
N TYR A 51 23.66 -4.60 10.72
CA TYR A 51 22.80 -5.75 10.92
C TYR A 51 21.35 -5.36 11.21
N ALA A 52 21.06 -4.17 11.74
CA ALA A 52 19.71 -3.63 11.75
C ALA A 52 19.14 -3.55 10.32
N GLY A 53 19.92 -2.99 9.38
CA GLY A 53 19.55 -2.94 7.97
C GLY A 53 19.36 -4.32 7.33
N TYR A 54 20.27 -5.27 7.60
CA TYR A 54 20.12 -6.64 7.08
C TYR A 54 18.91 -7.39 7.65
N VAL A 55 18.57 -7.18 8.91
CA VAL A 55 17.37 -7.78 9.52
C VAL A 55 16.11 -7.25 8.82
N ALA A 56 16.02 -5.93 8.62
CA ALA A 56 14.91 -5.32 7.89
C ALA A 56 14.79 -5.88 6.45
N ASN A 57 15.90 -5.93 5.72
CA ASN A 57 15.92 -6.46 4.35
C ASN A 57 15.56 -7.96 4.28
N ARG A 58 16.02 -8.75 5.24
CA ARG A 58 15.73 -10.18 5.27
C ARG A 58 14.26 -10.47 5.54
N ARG A 59 13.58 -9.65 6.34
CA ARG A 59 12.13 -9.73 6.51
C ARG A 59 11.38 -9.62 5.19
N CYS A 60 11.82 -8.72 4.31
CA CYS A 60 11.22 -8.51 2.98
C CYS A 60 11.47 -9.68 2.01
N ASN A 61 12.68 -10.25 2.04
CA ASN A 61 13.12 -11.28 1.08
C ASN A 61 12.84 -12.73 1.50
N SER A 62 12.24 -12.94 2.68
CA SER A 62 11.94 -14.26 3.24
C SER A 62 10.78 -15.00 2.55
N ALA A 63 10.19 -14.46 1.48
CA ALA A 63 9.03 -15.07 0.78
C ALA A 63 9.31 -16.47 0.18
N GLY A 64 10.57 -16.83 -0.06
CA GLY A 64 10.93 -18.12 -0.66
C GLY A 64 11.92 -18.99 0.14
N ASN A 65 12.40 -18.52 1.30
CA ASN A 65 13.42 -19.23 2.08
C ASN A 65 12.80 -19.84 3.33
N LYS A 66 12.98 -21.16 3.54
CA LYS A 66 12.71 -21.80 4.83
C LYS A 66 13.63 -21.15 5.86
N THR A 67 13.10 -20.26 6.69
CA THR A 67 13.80 -19.72 7.85
C THR A 67 13.44 -20.55 9.07
N ASP A 68 14.38 -20.70 10.00
CA ASP A 68 14.16 -21.45 11.24
C ASP A 68 13.16 -20.75 12.19
N PHE A 69 12.93 -19.45 11.98
CA PHE A 69 12.00 -18.63 12.76
C PHE A 69 10.90 -18.01 11.87
N PRO A 70 9.68 -17.80 12.43
CA PRO A 70 8.62 -17.03 11.80
C PRO A 70 9.07 -15.62 11.42
N LYS A 71 8.45 -15.06 10.38
CA LYS A 71 8.87 -13.77 9.79
C LYS A 71 8.67 -12.60 10.75
N GLU A 72 7.71 -12.70 11.64
CA GLU A 72 7.32 -11.66 12.58
C GLU A 72 8.44 -11.40 13.61
N HIS A 73 9.31 -12.38 13.87
CA HIS A 73 10.45 -12.21 14.79
C HIS A 73 11.53 -11.26 14.25
N TYR A 74 11.57 -11.01 12.94
CA TYR A 74 12.50 -10.02 12.40
C TYR A 74 12.17 -8.61 12.87
N ALA A 75 10.89 -8.27 13.03
CA ALA A 75 10.47 -6.97 13.56
C ALA A 75 10.93 -6.79 15.01
N ASP A 76 10.83 -7.84 15.82
CA ASP A 76 11.32 -7.86 17.20
C ASP A 76 12.83 -7.63 17.32
N VAL A 77 13.62 -8.29 16.45
CA VAL A 77 15.06 -8.10 16.39
C VAL A 77 15.39 -6.70 15.90
N LEU A 78 14.72 -6.21 14.85
CA LEU A 78 14.95 -4.87 14.31
C LEU A 78 14.69 -3.80 15.36
N CYS A 79 13.51 -3.83 16.02
CA CYS A 79 13.16 -2.85 17.05
C CYS A 79 14.15 -2.91 18.22
N PHE A 80 14.59 -4.12 18.61
CA PHE A 80 15.67 -4.25 19.57
C PHE A 80 16.96 -3.57 19.08
N LEU A 81 17.46 -3.88 17.89
CA LEU A 81 18.71 -3.30 17.38
C LEU A 81 18.64 -1.77 17.24
N LEU A 82 17.51 -1.24 16.74
CA LEU A 82 17.27 0.21 16.65
C LEU A 82 17.32 0.89 18.04
N SER A 83 16.86 0.20 19.09
CA SER A 83 16.95 0.71 20.48
C SER A 83 18.37 0.72 21.05
N GLN A 84 19.31 0.01 20.44
CA GLN A 84 20.70 -0.08 20.90
C GLN A 84 21.64 0.91 20.20
N ILE A 85 21.16 1.62 19.17
CA ILE A 85 21.93 2.61 18.43
C ILE A 85 21.38 4.01 18.68
N ASN A 86 22.22 5.02 18.46
CA ASN A 86 21.80 6.42 18.63
C ASN A 86 20.96 6.92 17.44
N GLU A 87 20.41 8.12 17.57
CA GLU A 87 19.51 8.70 16.57
C GLU A 87 20.17 8.88 15.19
N GLU A 88 21.41 9.35 15.14
CA GLU A 88 22.15 9.53 13.88
C GLU A 88 22.34 8.20 13.15
N GLN A 89 22.64 7.14 13.90
CA GLN A 89 22.76 5.78 13.40
C GLN A 89 21.41 5.18 12.96
N GLN A 90 20.30 5.48 13.67
CA GLN A 90 18.97 5.10 13.20
C GLN A 90 18.65 5.73 11.84
N ILE A 91 18.98 7.02 11.67
CA ILE A 91 18.78 7.73 10.41
C ILE A 91 19.59 7.09 9.28
N GLU A 92 20.80 6.58 9.54
CA GLU A 92 21.59 5.82 8.56
C GLU A 92 20.88 4.54 8.09
N VAL A 93 20.30 3.79 9.03
CA VAL A 93 19.48 2.60 8.70
C VAL A 93 18.25 3.01 7.88
N PHE A 94 17.56 4.06 8.30
CA PHE A 94 16.34 4.56 7.64
C PHE A 94 16.60 5.05 6.22
N LYS A 95 17.73 5.74 5.99
CA LYS A 95 18.18 6.16 4.66
C LYS A 95 18.45 4.97 3.74
N SER A 96 19.02 3.90 4.29
CA SER A 96 19.47 2.74 3.52
C SER A 96 18.34 1.74 3.24
N TYR A 97 17.36 1.64 4.15
CA TYR A 97 16.32 0.60 4.14
C TYR A 97 14.92 1.16 4.47
N PRO A 98 14.45 2.24 3.81
CA PRO A 98 13.28 2.95 4.27
C PRO A 98 12.00 2.11 4.22
N TYR A 99 11.81 1.42 3.10
CA TYR A 99 10.67 0.54 2.87
C TYR A 99 10.68 -0.67 3.81
N GLU A 100 11.84 -1.33 3.94
CA GLU A 100 12.01 -2.53 4.72
C GLU A 100 11.71 -2.31 6.20
N VAL A 101 12.20 -1.19 6.75
CA VAL A 101 11.98 -0.82 8.15
C VAL A 101 10.49 -0.61 8.40
N LEU A 102 9.84 0.25 7.60
CA LEU A 102 8.40 0.53 7.76
C LEU A 102 7.55 -0.72 7.58
N LYS A 103 7.91 -1.60 6.63
CA LYS A 103 7.21 -2.87 6.45
C LYS A 103 7.35 -3.81 7.65
N CYS A 104 8.51 -3.83 8.32
CA CYS A 104 8.66 -4.59 9.57
C CYS A 104 7.75 -4.04 10.67
N LEU A 105 7.57 -2.73 10.75
CA LEU A 105 6.70 -2.10 11.74
C LEU A 105 5.21 -2.37 11.50
N LEU A 106 4.80 -2.92 10.35
CA LEU A 106 3.43 -3.39 10.12
C LEU A 106 3.14 -4.76 10.74
N ASP A 107 4.16 -5.47 11.24
CA ASP A 107 4.02 -6.70 11.99
C ASP A 107 3.71 -6.42 13.47
N TRP A 108 2.84 -7.24 14.06
CA TRP A 108 2.49 -7.15 15.47
C TRP A 108 3.71 -7.40 16.37
N PRO A 109 3.90 -6.65 17.48
CA PRO A 109 3.05 -5.56 18.02
C PRO A 109 3.53 -4.14 17.67
N TRP A 110 4.32 -3.96 16.62
CA TRP A 110 5.12 -2.75 16.41
C TRP A 110 4.42 -1.63 15.62
N GLN A 111 3.14 -1.82 15.25
CA GLN A 111 2.38 -0.91 14.40
C GLN A 111 2.24 0.51 15.00
N SER A 112 2.25 0.63 16.32
CA SER A 112 2.20 1.96 16.98
C SER A 112 3.44 2.81 16.69
N LEU A 113 4.57 2.19 16.35
CA LEU A 113 5.80 2.90 15.98
C LEU A 113 5.84 3.30 14.49
N PHE A 114 4.92 2.79 13.67
CA PHE A 114 4.95 2.96 12.22
C PHE A 114 4.93 4.43 11.82
N MET A 115 3.95 5.20 12.31
CA MET A 115 3.77 6.60 11.91
C MET A 115 4.87 7.51 12.45
N GLU A 116 5.28 7.31 13.71
CA GLU A 116 6.43 8.03 14.28
C GLU A 116 7.69 7.83 13.44
N THR A 117 7.94 6.59 13.01
CA THR A 117 9.09 6.24 12.18
C THR A 117 8.94 6.79 10.76
N ALA A 118 7.75 6.67 10.14
CA ALA A 118 7.48 7.18 8.80
C ALA A 118 7.71 8.69 8.70
N ASN A 119 7.32 9.45 9.72
CA ASN A 119 7.50 10.90 9.78
C ASN A 119 8.97 11.33 9.77
N ARG A 120 9.89 10.45 10.16
CA ARG A 120 11.34 10.70 10.12
C ARG A 120 11.96 10.29 8.77
N MET A 121 11.17 9.76 7.84
CA MET A 121 11.66 9.02 6.67
C MET A 121 11.09 9.47 5.33
N TRP A 122 10.24 10.50 5.31
CA TRP A 122 9.61 10.99 4.08
C TRP A 122 10.62 11.35 2.98
N ASP A 123 11.78 11.92 3.35
CA ASP A 123 12.84 12.30 2.41
C ASP A 123 13.61 11.08 1.83
N PHE A 124 13.49 9.91 2.45
CA PHE A 124 14.19 8.69 2.05
C PHE A 124 13.26 7.68 1.40
N LEU A 125 11.97 7.74 1.71
CA LEU A 125 10.95 6.86 1.17
C LEU A 125 10.61 7.29 -0.27
N SER A 126 10.96 6.46 -1.25
CA SER A 126 10.53 6.70 -2.63
C SER A 126 9.02 6.58 -2.78
N GLU A 127 8.49 7.23 -3.82
CA GLU A 127 7.06 7.25 -4.11
C GLU A 127 6.52 5.84 -4.44
N GLU A 128 7.31 5.03 -5.14
CA GLU A 128 7.02 3.61 -5.42
C GLU A 128 6.93 2.78 -4.12
N ASN A 129 7.88 2.95 -3.20
CA ASN A 129 7.89 2.24 -1.93
C ASN A 129 6.71 2.65 -1.04
N TYR A 130 6.31 3.93 -1.10
CA TYR A 130 5.12 4.42 -0.43
C TYR A 130 3.83 3.75 -0.97
N ASP A 131 3.66 3.65 -2.29
CA ASP A 131 2.54 2.93 -2.90
C ASP A 131 2.51 1.45 -2.44
N PHE A 132 3.67 0.77 -2.43
CA PHE A 132 3.74 -0.60 -1.94
C PHE A 132 3.35 -0.74 -0.47
N LEU A 133 3.72 0.20 0.40
CA LEU A 133 3.33 0.18 1.81
C LEU A 133 1.82 0.36 1.98
N LEU A 134 1.20 1.31 1.26
CA LEU A 134 -0.26 1.49 1.27
C LEU A 134 -0.98 0.21 0.85
N ARG A 135 -0.50 -0.46 -0.21
CA ARG A 135 -1.08 -1.73 -0.67
C ARG A 135 -0.99 -2.81 0.40
N ILE A 136 0.14 -2.91 1.12
CA ILE A 136 0.29 -3.87 2.22
C ILE A 136 -0.68 -3.57 3.37
N ILE A 137 -0.86 -2.29 3.71
CA ILE A 137 -1.82 -1.89 4.76
C ILE A 137 -3.24 -2.30 4.35
N VAL A 138 -3.64 -2.05 3.09
CA VAL A 138 -4.95 -2.48 2.58
C VAL A 138 -5.07 -4.00 2.53
N ASP A 139 -3.99 -4.72 2.18
CA ASP A 139 -3.98 -6.19 2.20
C ASP A 139 -4.22 -6.75 3.60
N LYS A 140 -3.65 -6.13 4.64
CA LYS A 140 -3.94 -6.51 6.04
C LYS A 140 -5.42 -6.36 6.38
N VAL A 141 -6.08 -5.30 5.89
CA VAL A 141 -7.53 -5.10 6.07
C VAL A 141 -8.31 -6.18 5.32
N MET A 142 -7.96 -6.43 4.05
CA MET A 142 -8.58 -7.45 3.20
C MET A 142 -8.48 -8.86 3.80
N ASP A 143 -7.32 -9.20 4.35
CA ASP A 143 -7.05 -10.50 4.98
C ASP A 143 -7.71 -10.63 6.37
N GLY A 144 -8.37 -9.58 6.85
CA GLY A 144 -9.15 -9.60 8.08
C GLY A 144 -8.31 -9.55 9.36
N TYR A 145 -7.10 -8.99 9.31
CA TYR A 145 -6.26 -8.79 10.49
C TYR A 145 -6.95 -7.83 11.48
N LYS A 146 -6.92 -8.19 12.78
CA LYS A 146 -7.58 -7.46 13.89
C LYS A 146 -6.64 -7.07 15.01
N ASP A 147 -5.36 -7.36 14.86
CA ASP A 147 -4.28 -7.00 15.77
C ASP A 147 -4.03 -5.49 15.80
N TYR A 148 -4.29 -4.78 14.70
CA TYR A 148 -4.21 -3.31 14.66
C TYR A 148 -5.31 -2.69 13.81
N ASN A 149 -5.59 -1.40 14.03
CA ASN A 149 -6.53 -0.66 13.18
C ASN A 149 -5.83 -0.16 11.90
N TYR A 150 -5.70 -1.07 10.93
CA TYR A 150 -5.03 -0.78 9.65
C TYR A 150 -5.78 0.24 8.78
N GLN A 151 -7.10 0.37 8.93
CA GLN A 151 -7.86 1.41 8.22
C GLN A 151 -7.48 2.82 8.72
N ASN A 152 -7.44 3.01 10.04
CA ASN A 152 -6.97 4.27 10.61
C ASN A 152 -5.50 4.53 10.24
N LEU A 153 -4.65 3.49 10.24
CA LEU A 153 -3.26 3.62 9.82
C LEU A 153 -3.13 4.09 8.37
N PHE A 154 -3.94 3.51 7.47
CA PHE A 154 -3.99 3.92 6.06
C PHE A 154 -4.33 5.40 5.94
N GLU A 155 -5.39 5.85 6.61
CA GLU A 155 -5.84 7.23 6.55
C GLU A 155 -4.77 8.20 7.08
N GLU A 156 -4.17 7.87 8.22
CA GLU A 156 -3.13 8.69 8.84
C GLU A 156 -1.89 8.78 7.95
N PHE A 157 -1.46 7.64 7.41
CA PHE A 157 -0.31 7.56 6.52
C PHE A 157 -0.54 8.33 5.22
N TRP A 158 -1.74 8.25 4.66
CA TRP A 158 -2.14 9.06 3.51
C TRP A 158 -2.17 10.56 3.84
N GLN A 159 -2.78 10.95 4.96
CA GLN A 159 -2.94 12.37 5.29
C GLN A 159 -1.60 13.07 5.51
N GLN A 160 -0.66 12.39 6.18
CA GLN A 160 0.66 12.94 6.51
C GLN A 160 1.68 12.85 5.36
N SER A 161 1.38 12.10 4.29
CA SER A 161 2.33 11.91 3.19
C SER A 161 2.55 13.20 2.38
N PRO A 162 3.77 13.44 1.87
CA PRO A 162 4.03 14.55 0.95
C PRO A 162 3.18 14.46 -0.32
N ASN A 163 2.93 15.62 -0.94
CA ASN A 163 2.09 15.69 -2.14
C ASN A 163 2.67 14.89 -3.33
N ALA A 164 4.00 14.84 -3.48
CA ALA A 164 4.65 14.07 -4.53
C ALA A 164 4.27 12.58 -4.47
N HIS A 165 4.33 11.99 -3.27
CA HIS A 165 3.91 10.61 -3.00
C HIS A 165 2.43 10.37 -3.31
N LYS A 166 1.55 11.29 -2.92
CA LYS A 166 0.12 11.19 -3.26
C LYS A 166 -0.12 11.23 -4.76
N ARG A 167 0.54 12.16 -5.47
CA ARG A 167 0.42 12.30 -6.92
C ARG A 167 0.91 11.06 -7.64
N TYR A 168 2.06 10.52 -7.21
CA TYR A 168 2.55 9.25 -7.72
C TYR A 168 1.51 8.14 -7.54
N VAL A 169 0.92 8.00 -6.35
CA VAL A 169 -0.12 6.97 -6.14
C VAL A 169 -1.37 7.25 -6.97
N ILE A 170 -1.79 8.49 -7.17
CA ILE A 170 -2.96 8.81 -7.99
C ILE A 170 -2.68 8.52 -9.48
N ASP A 171 -1.50 8.87 -9.96
CA ASP A 171 -1.05 8.62 -11.33
C ASP A 171 -0.80 7.12 -11.58
N GLU A 172 -0.17 6.39 -10.65
CA GLU A 172 -0.09 4.93 -10.67
C GLU A 172 -1.46 4.27 -10.42
N CYS A 173 -2.38 4.93 -9.71
CA CYS A 173 -3.78 4.54 -9.63
C CYS A 173 -4.51 4.78 -10.95
N ALA A 174 -3.92 5.44 -11.96
CA ALA A 174 -4.40 5.29 -13.33
C ALA A 174 -4.23 3.85 -13.84
N ASN A 175 -3.36 3.03 -13.22
CA ASN A 175 -3.35 1.55 -13.35
C ASN A 175 -4.35 0.87 -12.36
N GLY A 176 -4.85 1.60 -11.36
CA GLY A 176 -6.05 1.35 -10.53
C GLY A 176 -5.96 0.25 -9.48
N PHE A 177 -4.77 -0.20 -9.11
CA PHE A 177 -4.61 -1.34 -8.21
C PHE A 177 -5.08 -1.06 -6.78
N LEU A 178 -4.58 0.02 -6.15
CA LEU A 178 -4.94 0.37 -4.77
C LEU A 178 -6.43 0.73 -4.65
N LEU A 179 -6.91 1.63 -5.51
CA LEU A 179 -8.30 2.07 -5.49
C LEU A 179 -9.27 0.90 -5.66
N SER A 180 -8.97 -0.05 -6.55
CA SER A 180 -9.78 -1.25 -6.73
C SER A 180 -9.88 -2.09 -5.46
N LYS A 181 -8.79 -2.27 -4.70
CA LYS A 181 -8.84 -2.99 -3.43
C LYS A 181 -9.73 -2.28 -2.41
N LEU A 182 -9.64 -0.95 -2.32
CA LEU A 182 -10.48 -0.15 -1.43
C LEU A 182 -11.98 -0.30 -1.75
N PHE A 183 -12.35 -0.34 -3.04
CA PHE A 183 -13.74 -0.62 -3.45
C PHE A 183 -14.19 -2.03 -3.07
N VAL A 184 -13.31 -3.04 -3.18
CA VAL A 184 -13.62 -4.43 -2.78
C VAL A 184 -13.92 -4.53 -1.28
N ILE A 185 -13.13 -3.86 -0.43
CA ILE A 185 -13.39 -3.81 1.02
C ILE A 185 -14.42 -2.75 1.43
N LYS A 186 -14.95 -1.99 0.47
CA LYS A 186 -15.93 -0.91 0.68
C LYS A 186 -15.46 0.14 1.70
N ASP A 187 -14.17 0.46 1.68
CA ASP A 187 -13.61 1.50 2.55
C ASP A 187 -13.91 2.89 1.96
N GLU A 188 -15.16 3.33 2.12
CA GLU A 188 -15.63 4.61 1.59
C GLU A 188 -14.80 5.80 2.09
N LYS A 189 -14.28 5.73 3.31
CA LYS A 189 -13.54 6.84 3.93
C LYS A 189 -12.20 7.01 3.25
N SER A 190 -11.47 5.91 3.05
CA SER A 190 -10.21 5.89 2.30
C SER A 190 -10.42 6.24 0.82
N ILE A 191 -11.49 5.76 0.19
CA ILE A 191 -11.83 6.12 -1.21
C ILE A 191 -12.07 7.63 -1.33
N LYS A 192 -12.89 8.21 -0.45
CA LYS A 192 -13.18 9.66 -0.42
C LYS A 192 -11.90 10.47 -0.22
N LEU A 193 -10.99 9.99 0.62
CA LEU A 193 -9.72 10.66 0.90
C LEU A 193 -8.83 10.75 -0.35
N ILE A 194 -8.64 9.64 -1.07
CA ILE A 194 -7.85 9.62 -2.31
C ILE A 194 -8.49 10.51 -3.37
N LEU A 195 -9.80 10.36 -3.60
CA LEU A 195 -10.49 11.14 -4.62
C LEU A 195 -10.48 12.63 -4.28
N LYS A 196 -10.61 13.03 -3.01
CA LYS A 196 -10.53 14.44 -2.62
C LYS A 196 -9.18 15.07 -2.98
N ASP A 197 -8.10 14.32 -2.85
CA ASP A 197 -6.75 14.82 -3.19
C ASP A 197 -6.48 14.78 -4.70
N ALA A 198 -7.27 14.05 -5.49
CA ALA A 198 -7.16 13.99 -6.95
C ALA A 198 -7.75 15.24 -7.65
N THR A 199 -7.05 15.73 -8.66
CA THR A 199 -7.51 16.77 -9.59
C THR A 199 -8.61 16.23 -10.51
N LEU A 200 -9.38 17.12 -11.15
CA LEU A 200 -10.41 16.72 -12.11
C LEU A 200 -9.86 15.84 -13.25
N VAL A 201 -8.68 16.17 -13.77
CA VAL A 201 -8.03 15.43 -14.86
C VAL A 201 -7.60 14.04 -14.39
N GLU A 202 -7.04 13.93 -13.19
CA GLU A 202 -6.67 12.63 -12.61
C GLU A 202 -7.92 11.77 -12.36
N LYS A 203 -8.97 12.35 -11.76
CA LYS A 203 -10.23 11.64 -11.54
C LYS A 203 -10.87 11.13 -12.83
N GLU A 204 -10.82 11.91 -13.90
CA GLU A 204 -11.25 11.47 -15.23
C GLU A 204 -10.40 10.27 -15.68
N LYS A 205 -9.06 10.37 -15.62
CA LYS A 205 -8.18 9.24 -15.96
C LYS A 205 -8.50 7.97 -15.15
N LEU A 206 -8.80 8.10 -13.86
CA LEU A 206 -9.12 6.98 -12.96
C LEU A 206 -10.36 6.20 -13.42
N ILE A 207 -11.43 6.87 -13.85
CA ILE A 207 -12.66 6.16 -14.26
C ILE A 207 -12.57 5.61 -15.69
N PHE A 208 -11.85 6.30 -16.58
CA PHE A 208 -11.72 5.91 -17.98
C PHE A 208 -10.66 4.82 -18.24
N CYS A 209 -9.73 4.60 -17.31
CA CYS A 209 -8.77 3.50 -17.43
C CYS A 209 -9.45 2.12 -17.34
N ASP A 210 -8.77 1.06 -17.79
CA ASP A 210 -9.31 -0.30 -17.76
C ASP A 210 -9.70 -0.73 -16.35
N ARG A 211 -8.93 -0.31 -15.34
CA ARG A 211 -9.19 -0.67 -13.95
C ARG A 211 -10.35 0.10 -13.32
N GLY A 212 -10.54 1.38 -13.67
CA GLY A 212 -11.75 2.13 -13.33
C GLY A 212 -13.01 1.46 -13.90
N LYS A 213 -12.92 0.99 -15.16
CA LYS A 213 -14.00 0.22 -15.79
C LYS A 213 -14.26 -1.10 -15.07
N TYR A 214 -13.22 -1.81 -14.61
CA TYR A 214 -13.37 -3.00 -13.78
C TYR A 214 -14.04 -2.70 -12.43
N ILE A 215 -13.66 -1.60 -11.76
CA ILE A 215 -14.32 -1.16 -10.51
C ILE A 215 -15.82 -0.98 -10.75
N CYS A 216 -16.21 -0.24 -11.79
CA CYS A 216 -17.62 -0.06 -12.13
C CYS A 216 -18.32 -1.39 -12.38
N GLN A 217 -17.69 -2.31 -13.12
CA GLN A 217 -18.24 -3.64 -13.39
C GLN A 217 -18.43 -4.47 -12.11
N ASP A 218 -17.45 -4.45 -11.20
CA ASP A 218 -17.52 -5.16 -9.92
C ASP A 218 -18.65 -4.60 -9.05
N LEU A 219 -18.83 -3.28 -9.00
CA LEU A 219 -19.92 -2.64 -8.28
C LEU A 219 -21.30 -2.97 -8.88
N ILE A 220 -21.43 -2.97 -10.20
CA ILE A 220 -22.66 -3.40 -10.91
C ILE A 220 -22.97 -4.85 -10.57
N ASN A 221 -21.96 -5.73 -10.64
CA ASN A 221 -22.11 -7.15 -10.31
C ASN A 221 -22.48 -7.37 -8.84
N GLY A 222 -21.94 -6.57 -7.93
CA GLY A 222 -22.31 -6.56 -6.51
C GLY A 222 -23.66 -5.90 -6.21
N ALA A 223 -24.26 -5.21 -7.18
CA ALA A 223 -25.44 -4.34 -6.98
C ALA A 223 -25.19 -3.20 -5.96
N GLU A 224 -23.95 -2.71 -5.89
CA GLU A 224 -23.49 -1.62 -5.02
C GLU A 224 -23.75 -0.26 -5.68
N TRP A 225 -25.02 0.06 -5.91
CA TRP A 225 -25.44 1.21 -6.73
C TRP A 225 -25.05 2.57 -6.14
N ASP A 226 -25.13 2.72 -4.82
CA ASP A 226 -24.81 3.99 -4.15
C ASP A 226 -23.31 4.33 -4.27
N LEU A 227 -22.47 3.31 -4.14
CA LEU A 227 -21.01 3.44 -4.26
C LEU A 227 -20.59 3.66 -5.73
N LEU A 228 -21.29 3.03 -6.68
CA LEU A 228 -21.13 3.27 -8.11
C LEU A 228 -21.52 4.70 -8.49
N GLU A 229 -22.68 5.16 -8.03
CA GLU A 229 -23.14 6.54 -8.25
C GLU A 229 -22.13 7.54 -7.67
N PHE A 230 -21.66 7.30 -6.45
CA PHE A 230 -20.62 8.11 -5.83
C PHE A 230 -19.36 8.18 -6.70
N PHE A 231 -18.85 7.04 -7.18
CA PHE A 231 -17.64 7.01 -7.98
C PHE A 231 -17.79 7.76 -9.32
N ILE A 232 -18.91 7.56 -10.02
CA ILE A 232 -19.20 8.27 -11.28
C ILE A 232 -19.31 9.77 -11.03
N ARG A 233 -20.05 10.17 -9.99
CA ARG A 233 -20.26 11.58 -9.63
C ARG A 233 -18.95 12.30 -9.30
N GLU A 234 -18.05 11.62 -8.58
CA GLU A 234 -16.74 12.19 -8.25
C GLU A 234 -15.83 12.29 -9.46
N CYS A 235 -15.87 11.31 -10.37
CA CYS A 235 -14.90 11.19 -11.45
C CYS A 235 -15.32 11.81 -12.80
N VAL A 236 -16.60 12.05 -13.01
CA VAL A 236 -17.12 12.54 -14.29
C VAL A 236 -17.72 13.94 -14.09
N PRO A 237 -16.98 15.02 -14.38
CA PRO A 237 -17.39 16.35 -13.97
C PRO A 237 -18.42 17.00 -14.90
N SER A 238 -18.59 16.50 -16.13
CA SER A 238 -19.43 17.15 -17.15
C SER A 238 -20.33 16.17 -17.90
N LYS A 239 -21.41 16.70 -18.47
CA LYS A 239 -22.33 15.97 -19.34
C LYS A 239 -21.62 15.28 -20.52
N ASN A 240 -20.69 15.97 -21.17
CA ASN A 240 -19.96 15.41 -22.32
C ASN A 240 -19.12 14.20 -21.92
N GLU A 241 -18.49 14.25 -20.74
CA GLU A 241 -17.72 13.13 -20.22
C GLU A 241 -18.62 11.96 -19.82
N VAL A 242 -19.82 12.20 -19.27
CA VAL A 242 -20.78 11.10 -19.02
C VAL A 242 -21.20 10.42 -20.32
N ILE A 243 -21.49 11.20 -21.37
CA ILE A 243 -21.85 10.67 -22.70
C ILE A 243 -20.70 9.85 -23.31
N LYS A 244 -19.46 10.34 -23.19
CA LYS A 244 -18.26 9.63 -23.64
C LYS A 244 -18.06 8.33 -22.84
N PHE A 245 -18.18 8.40 -21.52
CA PHE A 245 -18.07 7.25 -20.62
C PHE A 245 -19.12 6.18 -20.96
N LYS A 246 -20.40 6.57 -21.11
CA LYS A 246 -21.49 5.68 -21.52
C LYS A 246 -21.15 4.92 -22.80
N ARG A 247 -20.70 5.64 -23.84
CA ARG A 247 -20.34 5.07 -25.14
C ARG A 247 -19.18 4.08 -25.06
N GLU A 248 -18.12 4.42 -24.32
CA GLU A 248 -16.99 3.52 -24.12
C GLU A 248 -17.39 2.24 -23.37
N PHE A 249 -18.29 2.37 -22.38
CA PHE A 249 -18.78 1.24 -21.60
C PHE A 249 -19.69 0.33 -22.43
N GLU A 250 -20.57 0.89 -23.28
CA GLU A 250 -21.38 0.14 -24.26
C GLU A 250 -20.50 -0.68 -25.21
N GLN A 251 -19.45 -0.07 -25.76
CA GLN A 251 -18.48 -0.76 -26.62
C GLN A 251 -17.77 -1.90 -25.89
N ARG A 252 -17.41 -1.69 -24.62
CA ARG A 252 -16.79 -2.73 -23.79
C ARG A 252 -17.74 -3.91 -23.58
N ILE A 253 -18.98 -3.67 -23.17
CA ILE A 253 -19.98 -4.72 -22.96
C ILE A 253 -20.21 -5.50 -24.26
N THR A 254 -20.39 -4.82 -25.39
CA THR A 254 -20.61 -5.47 -26.69
C THR A 254 -19.46 -6.42 -27.07
N ARG A 255 -18.21 -6.06 -26.72
CA ARG A 255 -17.02 -6.89 -26.99
C ARG A 255 -16.90 -8.10 -26.06
N TRP A 256 -17.31 -7.97 -24.80
CA TRP A 256 -17.10 -8.98 -23.76
C TRP A 256 -18.29 -9.92 -23.57
N CYS A 257 -19.48 -9.49 -23.99
CA CYS A 257 -20.74 -10.23 -23.82
C CYS A 257 -21.41 -10.49 -25.17
N PRO A 258 -20.88 -11.40 -26.01
CA PRO A 258 -21.58 -11.83 -27.21
C PRO A 258 -22.89 -12.53 -26.82
N LYS A 259 -23.94 -12.29 -27.62
CA LYS A 259 -25.34 -12.74 -27.45
C LYS A 259 -25.47 -14.06 -26.67
N GLY A 260 -25.86 -13.97 -25.40
CA GLY A 260 -26.02 -15.14 -24.52
C GLY A 260 -26.05 -14.87 -23.00
N GLU A 261 -26.02 -13.60 -22.55
CA GLU A 261 -26.05 -13.28 -21.13
C GLU A 261 -27.36 -13.67 -20.43
N SER A 262 -27.25 -13.96 -19.13
CA SER A 262 -28.42 -14.23 -18.30
C SER A 262 -29.31 -12.98 -18.20
N ARG A 263 -30.63 -13.18 -18.10
CA ARG A 263 -31.61 -12.10 -17.86
C ARG A 263 -31.25 -11.23 -16.64
N ARG A 264 -30.61 -11.81 -15.62
CA ARG A 264 -30.17 -11.09 -14.41
C ARG A 264 -29.05 -10.09 -14.70
N THR A 265 -28.15 -10.42 -15.62
CA THR A 265 -27.06 -9.53 -16.01
C THR A 265 -27.58 -8.36 -16.84
N GLN A 266 -28.51 -8.63 -17.77
CA GLN A 266 -29.16 -7.59 -18.57
C GLN A 266 -29.86 -6.54 -17.70
N VAL A 267 -30.62 -6.97 -16.67
CA VAL A 267 -31.31 -6.02 -15.76
C VAL A 267 -30.33 -5.10 -15.04
N LYS A 268 -29.13 -5.59 -14.69
CA LYS A 268 -28.09 -4.76 -14.07
C LYS A 268 -27.53 -3.74 -15.08
N TRP A 269 -27.28 -4.15 -16.32
CA TRP A 269 -26.83 -3.24 -17.37
C TRP A 269 -27.87 -2.16 -17.68
N ASP A 270 -29.14 -2.52 -17.80
CA ASP A 270 -30.23 -1.56 -18.04
C ASP A 270 -30.29 -0.53 -16.90
N LYS A 271 -30.17 -0.98 -15.64
CA LYS A 271 -30.13 -0.08 -14.49
C LYS A 271 -28.90 0.84 -14.48
N PHE A 272 -27.73 0.32 -14.87
CA PHE A 272 -26.52 1.13 -14.99
C PHE A 272 -26.66 2.21 -16.08
N PHE A 273 -27.21 1.87 -17.24
CA PHE A 273 -27.41 2.85 -18.30
C PHE A 273 -28.47 3.90 -17.94
N GLN A 274 -29.53 3.49 -17.25
CA GLN A 274 -30.50 4.43 -16.69
C GLN A 274 -29.83 5.42 -15.72
N LEU A 275 -28.94 4.94 -14.83
CA LEU A 275 -28.18 5.80 -13.93
C LEU A 275 -27.37 6.85 -14.71
N LEU A 276 -26.68 6.46 -15.79
CA LEU A 276 -25.93 7.40 -16.62
C LEU A 276 -26.85 8.42 -17.33
N ASP A 277 -28.02 7.99 -17.79
CA ASP A 277 -29.02 8.89 -18.38
C ASP A 277 -29.56 9.89 -17.36
N ASP A 278 -29.76 9.47 -16.11
CA ASP A 278 -30.17 10.36 -15.02
C ASP A 278 -29.10 11.42 -14.74
N PHE A 279 -27.80 11.06 -14.77
CA PHE A 279 -26.70 12.03 -14.70
C PHE A 279 -26.76 13.05 -15.83
N ILE A 280 -26.91 12.60 -17.09
CA ILE A 280 -26.98 13.46 -18.28
C ILE A 280 -28.13 14.47 -18.16
N ASN A 281 -29.32 13.99 -17.78
CA ASN A 281 -30.51 14.82 -17.58
C ASN A 281 -30.34 15.81 -16.40
N GLY A 282 -29.62 15.42 -15.35
CA GLY A 282 -29.31 16.27 -14.21
C GLY A 282 -28.49 17.51 -14.58
N TYR A 283 -27.56 17.39 -15.54
CA TYR A 283 -26.79 18.53 -16.06
C TYR A 283 -27.65 19.50 -16.86
N ASP A 284 -28.58 19.00 -17.68
CA ASP A 284 -29.47 19.84 -18.50
C ASP A 284 -30.39 20.74 -17.67
N ASN A 285 -30.76 20.27 -16.47
CA ASN A 285 -31.54 21.07 -15.54
C ASN A 285 -30.69 22.17 -14.88
N LYS A 286 -29.44 21.90 -14.51
CA LYS A 286 -28.55 22.92 -13.92
C LYS A 286 -28.23 24.07 -14.88
N GLU A 287 -28.02 23.79 -16.16
CA GLU A 287 -27.75 24.85 -17.15
C GLU A 287 -28.96 25.78 -17.40
N LYS A 288 -30.19 25.28 -17.23
CA LYS A 288 -31.41 26.10 -17.36
C LYS A 288 -31.60 27.10 -16.22
N TYR A 289 -31.05 26.84 -15.04
CA TYR A 289 -31.15 27.75 -13.90
C TYR A 289 -30.04 28.81 -13.85
N VAL A 290 -28.89 28.58 -14.48
CA VAL A 290 -27.78 29.56 -14.56
C VAL A 290 -28.03 30.64 -15.63
N ARG A 291 -28.94 30.39 -16.58
CA ARG A 291 -29.32 31.33 -17.65
C ARG A 291 -30.57 32.17 -17.35
N ARG A 292 -31.02 32.22 -16.10
CA ARG A 292 -32.08 33.12 -15.60
C ARG A 292 -31.49 34.10 -14.61
#